data_AF-A0A7X6XHG5-F1
#
_entry.id   AF-A0A7X6XHG5-F1
#
_cell.length_a   1.000
_cell.length_b   1.000
_cell.length_c   1.000
_cell.angle_alpha   90.00
_cell.angle_beta   90.00
_cell.angle_gamma   90.00
#
_symmetry.space_group_name_H-M   'P 1'
#
loop_
_entity.id
_entity.type
_entity.pdbx_description
1 polymer ?
#
loop_
_entity_poly.entity_id
_entity_poly.type
_entity_poly.pdbx_seq_one_letter_code
_entity_poly.pdbx_strand_id
1 'polypeptide(L)'
;MSKKPDKDLSEFKPLLNETDNDLTPKNLIAMAWSLCLNATVQSILEANKKDHKSRVTVEAESKRNKEHGLHYILKAYVAIDGYSEDDTIKLAKMAHRLCPISKLIEANEFVSVNYEAY
;
A
#
# COMPACT_ATOMS: atom_id res chain seq x y z
N MET A 1 -11.69 -38.38 -11.08
CA MET A 1 -11.21 -36.98 -11.07
C MET A 1 -12.42 -36.07 -11.05
N SER A 2 -12.89 -35.68 -9.87
CA SER A 2 -14.09 -34.83 -9.74
C SER A 2 -13.69 -33.40 -10.08
N LYS A 3 -14.23 -32.85 -11.18
CA LYS A 3 -14.12 -31.42 -11.49
C LYS A 3 -14.69 -30.66 -10.29
N LYS A 4 -13.85 -29.85 -9.63
CA LYS A 4 -14.36 -28.84 -8.68
C LYS A 4 -15.37 -27.98 -9.45
N PRO A 5 -16.58 -27.76 -8.93
CA PRO A 5 -17.55 -26.93 -9.62
C PRO A 5 -16.93 -25.53 -9.75
N ASP A 6 -16.95 -24.99 -10.97
CA ASP A 6 -16.77 -23.57 -11.24
C ASP A 6 -17.88 -22.86 -10.48
N LYS A 7 -17.62 -22.50 -9.23
CA LYS A 7 -18.57 -21.73 -8.43
C LYS A 7 -18.70 -20.40 -9.14
N ASP A 8 -19.90 -20.11 -9.65
CA ASP A 8 -20.18 -18.91 -10.42
C ASP A 8 -19.58 -17.68 -9.73
N LEU A 9 -18.51 -17.16 -10.33
CA LEU A 9 -17.66 -16.11 -9.76
C LEU A 9 -18.32 -14.73 -9.85
N SER A 10 -19.57 -14.66 -10.34
CA SER A 10 -20.42 -13.47 -10.33
C SER A 10 -20.75 -12.97 -8.91
N GLU A 11 -20.60 -13.81 -7.88
CA GLU A 11 -20.84 -13.48 -6.46
C GLU A 11 -19.84 -12.45 -5.86
N PHE A 12 -18.68 -12.21 -6.48
CA PHE A 12 -17.65 -11.29 -5.93
C PHE A 12 -17.86 -9.81 -6.29
N LYS A 13 -19.01 -9.47 -6.89
CA LYS A 13 -19.38 -8.11 -7.30
C LYS A 13 -19.25 -7.04 -6.19
N PRO A 14 -19.53 -7.32 -4.90
CA PRO A 14 -19.36 -6.34 -3.83
C PRO A 14 -17.92 -5.86 -3.66
N LEU A 15 -16.93 -6.73 -3.85
CA LEU A 15 -15.50 -6.42 -3.65
C LEU A 15 -14.90 -5.53 -4.75
N LEU A 16 -15.63 -5.33 -5.85
CA LEU A 16 -15.22 -4.51 -6.98
C LEU A 16 -15.84 -3.10 -6.97
N ASN A 17 -16.92 -2.91 -6.21
CA ASN A 17 -17.70 -1.65 -6.20
C ASN A 17 -17.69 -0.97 -4.83
N GLU A 18 -16.64 -1.20 -4.03
CA GLU A 18 -16.49 -0.62 -2.69
C GLU A 18 -16.17 0.87 -2.78
N THR A 19 -16.84 1.69 -1.95
CA THR A 19 -16.51 3.11 -1.83
C THR A 19 -15.36 3.33 -0.86
N ASP A 20 -14.67 4.46 -0.94
CA ASP A 20 -13.49 4.72 -0.10
C ASP A 20 -13.83 5.02 1.37
N ASN A 21 -15.10 5.29 1.68
CA ASN A 21 -15.57 5.55 3.05
C ASN A 21 -16.02 4.29 3.80
N ASP A 22 -16.14 3.15 3.11
CA ASP A 22 -16.59 1.91 3.71
C ASP A 22 -15.43 1.20 4.42
N LEU A 23 -15.71 0.53 5.54
CA LEU A 23 -14.74 -0.34 6.21
C LEU A 23 -14.61 -1.67 5.46
N THR A 24 -13.92 -1.64 4.33
CA THR A 24 -13.67 -2.83 3.51
C THR A 24 -12.24 -3.35 3.69
N PRO A 25 -11.96 -4.62 3.35
CA PRO A 25 -10.60 -5.13 3.40
C PRO A 25 -9.61 -4.31 2.56
N LYS A 26 -10.04 -3.79 1.39
CA LYS A 26 -9.26 -2.88 0.53
C LYS A 26 -8.87 -1.60 1.27
N ASN A 27 -9.83 -0.93 1.90
CA ASN A 27 -9.56 0.32 2.62
C ASN A 27 -8.78 0.07 3.92
N LEU A 28 -9.06 -1.03 4.62
CA LEU A 28 -8.34 -1.43 5.84
C LEU A 28 -6.85 -1.66 5.57
N ILE A 29 -6.49 -2.38 4.50
CA ILE A 29 -5.08 -2.59 4.17
C ILE A 29 -4.41 -1.28 3.74
N ALA A 30 -5.12 -0.41 3.01
CA ALA A 30 -4.61 0.91 2.62
C ALA A 30 -4.29 1.78 3.85
N MET A 31 -5.23 1.86 4.80
CA MET A 31 -5.04 2.60 6.06
C MET A 31 -3.90 2.02 6.91
N ALA A 32 -3.88 0.69 7.08
CA ALA A 32 -2.85 0.02 7.85
C ALA A 32 -1.46 0.28 7.24
N TRP A 33 -1.35 0.21 5.91
CA TRP A 33 -0.08 0.44 5.23
C TRP A 33 0.35 1.91 5.29
N SER A 34 -0.57 2.87 5.07
CA SER A 34 -0.29 4.31 5.20
C SER A 34 0.26 4.65 6.58
N LEU A 35 -0.43 4.23 7.65
CA LEU A 35 -0.03 4.53 9.03
C LEU A 35 1.31 3.87 9.39
N CYS A 36 1.47 2.59 9.06
CA CYS A 36 2.67 1.84 9.40
C CYS A 36 3.90 2.34 8.63
N LEU A 37 3.74 2.63 7.34
CA LEU A 37 4.83 3.16 6.51
C LEU A 37 5.20 4.59 6.93
N ASN A 38 4.23 5.45 7.23
CA ASN A 38 4.49 6.80 7.74
C ASN A 38 5.23 6.77 9.08
N ALA A 39 4.80 5.92 10.01
CA ALA A 39 5.49 5.74 11.29
C ALA A 39 6.93 5.26 11.09
N THR A 40 7.16 4.36 10.12
CA THR A 40 8.51 3.88 9.79
C THR A 40 9.38 5.00 9.21
N VAL A 41 8.82 5.83 8.32
CA VAL A 41 9.51 7.03 7.79
C VAL A 41 9.90 7.97 8.94
N GLN A 42 8.98 8.26 9.86
CA GLN A 42 9.23 9.08 11.03
C GLN A 42 10.33 8.50 11.92
N SER A 43 10.27 7.20 12.24
CA SER A 43 11.32 6.53 13.03
C SER A 43 12.71 6.62 12.38
N ILE A 44 12.79 6.56 11.05
CA ILE A 44 14.05 6.75 10.31
C ILE A 44 14.56 8.20 10.46
N LEU A 45 13.68 9.19 10.29
CA LEU A 45 14.05 10.60 10.42
C LEU A 45 14.56 10.90 11.84
N GLU A 46 13.84 10.43 12.86
CA GLU A 46 14.21 10.54 14.27
C GLU A 46 15.59 9.90 14.56
N ALA A 47 15.83 8.68 14.05
CA ALA A 47 17.12 8.00 14.20
C ALA A 47 18.28 8.78 13.56
N ASN A 48 18.00 9.58 12.52
CA ASN A 48 18.97 10.45 11.85
C ASN A 48 18.99 11.88 12.42
N LYS A 49 18.31 12.14 13.55
CA LYS A 49 18.20 13.46 14.20
C LYS A 49 17.65 14.54 13.25
N LYS A 50 16.69 14.15 12.41
CA LYS A 50 16.00 15.00 11.45
C LYS A 50 14.59 15.29 11.98
N ASP A 51 14.29 16.55 12.23
CA ASP A 51 12.97 17.02 12.68
C ASP A 51 12.15 17.48 11.47
N HIS A 52 11.71 16.50 10.65
CA HIS A 52 10.91 16.74 9.45
C HIS A 52 9.59 15.98 9.55
N LYS A 53 8.51 16.60 9.10
CA LYS A 53 7.21 15.93 9.01
C LYS A 53 7.15 15.07 7.75
N SER A 54 6.39 13.99 7.83
CA SER A 54 6.11 13.12 6.69
C SER A 54 4.63 12.83 6.60
N ARG A 55 4.19 12.55 5.38
CA ARG A 55 2.86 12.07 5.05
C ARG A 55 3.02 10.84 4.17
N VAL A 56 2.17 9.84 4.39
CA VAL A 56 2.01 8.72 3.48
C VAL A 56 0.55 8.58 3.12
N THR A 57 0.24 8.64 1.83
CA THR A 57 -1.07 8.29 1.29
C THR A 57 -0.97 6.91 0.64
N VAL A 58 -2.06 6.14 0.66
CA VAL A 58 -2.12 4.85 -0.03
C VAL A 58 -3.39 4.80 -0.86
N GLU A 59 -3.20 4.60 -2.17
CA GLU A 59 -4.27 4.27 -3.09
C GLU A 59 -4.41 2.75 -3.16
N ALA A 60 -5.66 2.27 -3.09
CA ALA A 60 -5.98 0.86 -3.22
C ALA A 60 -7.10 0.64 -4.24
N GLU A 61 -6.83 -0.22 -5.22
CA GLU A 61 -7.78 -0.61 -6.25
C GLU A 61 -8.01 -2.13 -6.20
N SER A 62 -9.27 -2.56 -6.35
CA SER A 62 -9.60 -3.97 -6.58
C SER A 62 -9.61 -4.25 -8.08
N LYS A 63 -8.82 -5.23 -8.54
CA LYS A 63 -8.84 -5.69 -9.94
C LYS A 63 -9.02 -7.19 -10.04
N ARG A 64 -9.54 -7.63 -11.19
CA ARG A 64 -9.70 -9.04 -11.53
C ARG A 64 -9.17 -9.33 -12.92
N ASN A 65 -8.33 -10.34 -13.04
CA ASN A 65 -7.90 -10.88 -14.32
C ASN A 65 -7.83 -12.43 -14.26
N LYS A 66 -7.49 -13.07 -15.39
CA LYS A 66 -7.43 -14.54 -15.50
C LYS A 66 -6.24 -15.16 -14.76
N GLU A 67 -5.14 -14.41 -14.62
CA GLU A 67 -3.86 -14.91 -14.10
C GLU A 67 -3.83 -14.88 -12.57
N HIS A 68 -4.31 -13.80 -11.96
CA HIS A 68 -4.23 -13.54 -10.52
C HIS A 68 -5.58 -13.64 -9.81
N GLY A 69 -6.68 -13.80 -10.53
CA GLY A 69 -8.02 -13.70 -9.95
C GLY A 69 -8.29 -12.29 -9.41
N LEU A 70 -9.06 -12.19 -8.32
CA LEU A 70 -9.28 -10.92 -7.60
C LEU A 70 -8.04 -10.58 -6.78
N HIS A 71 -7.49 -9.39 -6.96
CA HIS A 71 -6.30 -8.90 -6.28
C HIS A 71 -6.40 -7.40 -6.03
N TYR A 72 -5.54 -6.90 -5.13
CA TYR A 72 -5.39 -5.47 -4.88
C TYR A 72 -4.15 -4.92 -5.57
N ILE A 73 -4.31 -3.75 -6.15
CA ILE A 73 -3.21 -2.87 -6.55
C ILE A 73 -3.07 -1.83 -5.44
N LEU A 74 -1.89 -1.76 -4.84
CA LEU A 74 -1.60 -0.86 -3.72
C LEU A 74 -0.44 0.07 -4.11
N LYS A 75 -0.67 1.38 -4.01
CA LYS A 75 0.35 2.39 -4.29
C LYS A 75 0.49 3.30 -3.08
N ALA A 76 1.64 3.26 -2.42
CA ALA A 76 1.97 4.22 -1.39
C ALA A 76 2.69 5.42 -2.01
N TYR A 77 2.34 6.62 -1.58
CA TYR A 77 3.06 7.85 -1.92
C TYR A 77 3.61 8.47 -0.65
N VAL A 78 4.92 8.68 -0.63
CA VAL A 78 5.64 9.22 0.52
C VAL A 78 6.02 10.66 0.23
N ALA A 79 5.67 11.54 1.16
CA ALA A 79 6.02 12.94 1.18
C ALA A 79 6.81 13.26 2.45
N ILE A 80 7.91 14.01 2.33
CA ILE A 80 8.72 14.46 3.47
C ILE A 80 9.00 15.95 3.30
N ASP A 81 8.64 16.74 4.30
CA ASP A 81 8.81 18.19 4.27
C ASP A 81 10.31 18.54 4.12
N GLY A 82 10.64 19.44 3.20
CA GLY A 82 12.01 19.87 2.93
C GLY A 82 12.94 18.84 2.28
N TYR A 83 12.44 17.68 1.81
CA TYR A 83 13.23 16.72 1.05
C TYR A 83 13.05 16.89 -0.47
N SER A 84 14.11 16.58 -1.21
CA SER A 84 14.02 16.41 -2.67
C SER A 84 13.27 15.12 -3.03
N GLU A 85 12.81 15.01 -4.29
CA GLU A 85 12.25 13.77 -4.82
C GLU A 85 13.23 12.59 -4.61
N ASP A 86 14.48 12.75 -5.02
CA ASP A 86 15.49 11.69 -4.93
C ASP A 86 15.73 11.22 -3.49
N ASP A 87 15.82 12.16 -2.54
CA ASP A 87 16.04 11.82 -1.14
C ASP A 87 14.81 11.18 -0.51
N THR A 88 13.62 11.62 -0.91
CA THR A 88 12.36 11.00 -0.48
C THR A 88 12.25 9.58 -1.01
N ILE A 89 12.59 9.34 -2.29
CA ILE A 89 12.59 8.00 -2.89
C ILE A 89 13.56 7.07 -2.16
N LYS A 90 14.78 7.54 -1.83
CA LYS A 90 15.75 6.74 -1.09
C LYS A 90 15.23 6.35 0.29
N LEU A 91 14.67 7.31 1.03
CA LEU A 91 14.13 7.07 2.36
C LEU A 91 12.88 6.19 2.31
N ALA A 92 11.98 6.42 1.36
CA ALA A 92 10.77 5.62 1.15
C ALA A 92 11.10 4.14 0.86
N LYS A 93 12.10 3.86 0.02
CA LYS A 93 12.59 2.50 -0.23
C LYS A 93 13.15 1.83 1.03
N MET A 94 13.85 2.60 1.87
CA MET A 94 14.35 2.09 3.15
C MET A 94 13.20 1.82 4.12
N ALA A 95 12.23 2.73 4.22
CA ALA A 95 11.04 2.56 5.04
C ALA A 95 10.22 1.34 4.61
N HIS A 96 10.06 1.12 3.29
CA HIS A 96 9.36 -0.05 2.76
C HIS A 96 10.00 -1.38 3.22
N ARG A 97 11.33 -1.47 3.24
CA ARG A 97 12.04 -2.67 3.74
C ARG A 97 11.89 -2.91 5.24
N LEU A 98 11.66 -1.86 6.02
CA LEU A 98 11.58 -1.93 7.48
C LEU A 98 10.14 -2.10 7.99
N CYS A 99 9.18 -1.49 7.30
CA CYS A 99 7.77 -1.44 7.66
C CYS A 99 7.15 -2.86 7.78
N PRO A 100 6.58 -3.21 8.94
CA PRO A 100 5.91 -4.50 9.14
C PRO A 100 4.82 -4.83 8.11
N ILE A 101 3.95 -3.87 7.78
CA ILE A 101 2.90 -4.10 6.79
C ILE A 101 3.49 -4.31 5.40
N SER A 102 4.55 -3.57 5.04
CA SER A 102 5.25 -3.76 3.76
C SER A 102 5.78 -5.19 3.62
N LYS A 103 6.39 -5.75 4.67
CA LYS A 103 6.87 -7.15 4.67
C LYS A 103 5.77 -8.19 4.47
N LEU A 104 4.53 -7.87 4.84
CA LEU A 104 3.38 -8.77 4.62
C LEU A 104 2.89 -8.75 3.17
N ILE A 105 3.10 -7.64 2.46
CA ILE A 105 2.52 -7.41 1.12
C ILE A 105 3.57 -7.34 -0.01
N GLU A 106 4.87 -7.25 0.30
CA GLU A 106 5.95 -7.04 -0.69
C GLU A 106 6.07 -8.16 -1.74
N ALA A 107 5.54 -9.36 -1.46
CA ALA A 107 5.49 -10.46 -2.42
C ALA A 107 4.45 -10.23 -3.53
N ASN A 108 3.52 -9.28 -3.37
CA ASN A 108 2.54 -8.93 -4.39
C ASN A 108 3.17 -7.93 -5.38
N GLU A 109 3.26 -8.33 -6.65
CA GLU A 109 3.85 -7.51 -7.73
C GLU A 109 3.07 -6.21 -8.01
N PHE A 110 1.82 -6.10 -7.55
CA PHE A 110 1.00 -4.90 -7.69
C PHE A 110 1.16 -3.90 -6.54
N VAL A 111 2.22 -4.05 -5.73
CA VAL A 111 2.59 -3.14 -4.63
C VAL A 111 3.72 -2.24 -5.07
N SER A 112 3.55 -0.92 -4.91
CA SER A 112 4.59 0.06 -5.24
C SER A 112 4.68 1.19 -4.22
N VAL A 113 5.89 1.70 -4.02
CA VAL A 113 6.16 2.88 -3.19
C VAL A 113 6.75 3.97 -4.06
N ASN A 114 6.09 5.12 -4.04
CA ASN A 114 6.34 6.27 -4.91
C ASN A 114 6.60 7.53 -4.07
N TYR A 115 7.08 8.57 -4.74
CA TYR A 115 7.21 9.91 -4.18
C TYR A 115 5.96 10.74 -4.47
N GLU A 116 5.59 11.62 -3.54
CA GLU A 116 4.74 12.78 -3.81
C GLU A 116 5.32 14.03 -3.13
N ALA A 117 4.97 15.20 -3.65
CA ALA A 117 5.30 16.46 -2.99
C ALA A 117 4.55 16.59 -1.65
N TYR A 118 5.19 17.22 -0.66
CA TYR A 118 4.64 17.42 0.68
C TYR A 118 3.52 18.47 0.70
#